data_AF-A0AAE3HBR8-F1
#
_entry.id   AF-A0AAE3HBR8-F1
#
_cell.length_a   1.000
_cell.length_b   1.000
_cell.length_c   1.000
_cell.angle_alpha   90.00
_cell.angle_beta   90.00
_cell.angle_gamma   90.00
#
_symmetry.space_group_name_H-M   'P 1'
#
loop_
_entity.id
_entity.type
_entity.pdbx_description
1 polymer ?
#
loop_
_entity_poly.entity_id
_entity_poly.type
_entity_poly.pdbx_seq_one_letter_code
_entity_poly.pdbx_strand_id
1 'polypeptide(L)'
;MMDDFNQFYNTNNTRLDTCSTCHGEDIESLNPYGADYGENDGDLEAIESLDSDGDGFSNQEEITTLTFPGDAESMPGAVNDEAPEEPVTEENDGLIGDEPASEEPVPDAEQQSPGFEAILGIVGILSAMYLLKRR
;
A
#
# COMPACT_ATOMS: atom_id res chain seq x y z
N MET A 1 16.88 -11.96 0.26
CA MET A 1 16.57 -12.48 -1.10
C MET A 1 15.05 -12.60 -1.22
N MET A 2 14.44 -12.72 -2.41
CA MET A 2 12.97 -12.69 -2.57
C MET A 2 12.24 -13.73 -1.68
N ASP A 3 12.78 -14.95 -1.59
CA ASP A 3 12.21 -16.00 -0.73
C ASP A 3 12.20 -15.61 0.76
N ASP A 4 13.24 -14.91 1.23
CA ASP A 4 13.32 -14.43 2.62
C ASP A 4 12.28 -13.34 2.89
N PHE A 5 12.15 -12.39 1.97
CA PHE A 5 11.13 -11.33 2.04
C PHE A 5 9.73 -11.94 2.10
N ASN A 6 9.42 -12.84 1.19
CA ASN A 6 8.12 -13.51 1.12
C ASN A 6 7.81 -14.35 2.35
N GLN A 7 8.81 -15.03 2.91
CA GLN A 7 8.65 -15.79 4.13
C GLN A 7 8.44 -14.88 5.34
N PHE A 8 9.19 -13.78 5.43
CA PHE A 8 9.15 -12.86 6.55
C PHE A 8 7.80 -12.13 6.64
N TYR A 9 7.32 -11.59 5.53
CA TYR A 9 6.06 -10.83 5.47
C TYR A 9 4.84 -11.65 5.06
N ASN A 10 5.02 -12.94 4.75
CA ASN A 10 3.97 -13.81 4.23
C ASN A 10 3.30 -13.27 2.94
N THR A 11 4.11 -12.75 2.02
CA THR A 11 3.67 -12.15 0.74
C THR A 11 3.72 -13.09 -0.45
N ASN A 12 3.97 -14.39 -0.24
CA ASN A 12 3.95 -15.40 -1.29
C ASN A 12 2.65 -15.30 -2.12
N ASN A 13 2.79 -15.33 -3.45
CA ASN A 13 1.67 -15.23 -4.39
C ASN A 13 0.85 -13.93 -4.30
N THR A 14 1.43 -12.85 -3.78
CA THR A 14 0.85 -11.49 -3.84
C THR A 14 1.56 -10.66 -4.94
N ARG A 15 1.12 -9.42 -5.17
CA ARG A 15 1.83 -8.52 -6.10
C ARG A 15 3.26 -8.19 -5.67
N LEU A 16 3.57 -8.34 -4.38
CA LEU A 16 4.90 -8.12 -3.82
C LEU A 16 5.84 -9.33 -4.02
N ASP A 17 5.33 -10.46 -4.49
CA ASP A 17 6.13 -11.66 -4.85
C ASP A 17 6.74 -11.49 -6.26
N THR A 18 7.40 -10.36 -6.49
CA THR A 18 8.01 -10.00 -7.77
C THR A 18 9.31 -9.24 -7.56
N CYS A 19 10.25 -9.34 -8.51
CA CYS A 19 11.54 -8.65 -8.41
C CYS A 19 11.40 -7.14 -8.24
N SER A 20 10.31 -6.55 -8.75
CA SER A 20 10.00 -5.13 -8.66
C SER A 20 9.85 -4.60 -7.22
N THR A 21 9.64 -5.48 -6.24
CA THR A 21 9.65 -5.09 -4.82
C THR A 21 10.98 -4.50 -4.38
N CYS A 22 12.12 -4.98 -4.93
CA CYS A 22 13.46 -4.49 -4.56
C CYS A 22 14.24 -3.89 -5.73
N HIS A 23 13.80 -4.12 -6.96
CA HIS A 23 14.50 -3.68 -8.17
C HIS A 23 13.68 -2.66 -8.94
N GLY A 24 14.38 -1.76 -9.64
CA GLY A 24 13.75 -0.81 -10.55
C GLY A 24 13.37 -1.42 -11.90
N GLU A 25 13.24 -0.58 -12.92
CA GLU A 25 12.97 -1.01 -14.32
C GLU A 25 14.02 -2.01 -14.83
N ASP A 26 15.28 -1.80 -14.44
CA ASP A 26 16.39 -2.71 -14.70
C ASP A 26 16.71 -3.52 -13.44
N ILE A 27 16.75 -4.85 -13.56
CA ILE A 27 17.08 -5.77 -12.46
C ILE A 27 18.49 -5.53 -11.87
N GLU A 28 19.36 -4.86 -12.60
CA GLU A 28 20.71 -4.50 -12.13
C GLU A 28 20.71 -3.29 -11.18
N SER A 29 19.61 -2.54 -11.13
CA SER A 29 19.42 -1.40 -10.25
C SER A 29 18.42 -1.71 -9.15
N LEU A 30 18.68 -1.18 -7.95
CA LEU A 30 17.77 -1.25 -6.83
C LEU A 30 16.81 -0.07 -6.91
N ASN A 31 15.54 -0.33 -6.57
CA ASN A 31 14.61 0.75 -6.24
C ASN A 31 14.99 1.33 -4.84
N PRO A 32 14.37 2.43 -4.39
CA PRO A 32 14.68 3.02 -3.09
C PRO A 32 14.57 2.02 -1.91
N TYR A 33 13.53 1.18 -1.86
CA TYR A 33 13.39 0.12 -0.84
C TYR A 33 14.55 -0.88 -0.86
N GLY A 34 14.93 -1.36 -2.04
CA GLY A 34 16.04 -2.28 -2.22
C GLY A 34 17.39 -1.65 -1.84
N ALA A 35 17.55 -0.34 -2.08
CA ALA A 35 18.73 0.41 -1.66
C ALA A 35 18.82 0.48 -0.14
N ASP A 36 17.74 0.89 0.55
CA ASP A 36 17.69 0.92 2.03
C ASP A 36 17.93 -0.46 2.64
N TYR A 37 17.34 -1.50 2.05
CA TYR A 37 17.59 -2.89 2.44
C TYR A 37 19.08 -3.24 2.34
N GLY A 38 19.73 -2.86 1.23
CA GLY A 38 21.16 -3.09 1.02
C GLY A 38 22.06 -2.29 1.96
N GLU A 39 21.70 -1.05 2.27
CA GLU A 39 22.44 -0.18 3.19
C GLU A 39 22.34 -0.63 4.65
N ASN A 40 21.28 -1.34 5.01
CA ASN A 40 21.06 -1.91 6.33
C ASN A 40 21.46 -3.40 6.41
N ASP A 41 22.50 -3.80 5.66
CA ASP A 41 23.07 -5.16 5.67
C ASP A 41 22.05 -6.29 5.36
N GLY A 42 20.96 -5.97 4.65
CA GLY A 42 19.88 -6.90 4.35
C GLY A 42 18.96 -7.22 5.54
N ASP A 43 18.88 -6.33 6.52
CA ASP A 43 17.96 -6.42 7.66
C ASP A 43 16.58 -5.84 7.31
N LEU A 44 15.58 -6.71 7.20
CA LEU A 44 14.21 -6.32 6.89
C LEU A 44 13.56 -5.51 8.03
N GLU A 45 13.83 -5.88 9.29
CA GLU A 45 13.25 -5.20 10.46
C GLU A 45 13.82 -3.79 10.61
N ALA A 46 15.10 -3.60 10.26
CA ALA A 46 15.76 -2.30 10.36
C ALA A 46 15.13 -1.22 9.47
N ILE A 47 14.48 -1.62 8.36
CA ILE A 47 13.90 -0.69 7.39
C ILE A 47 12.37 -0.59 7.47
N GLU A 48 11.70 -1.37 8.32
CA GLU A 48 10.23 -1.38 8.42
C GLU A 48 9.62 0.01 8.68
N SER A 49 10.30 0.83 9.48
CA SER A 49 9.84 2.17 9.85
C SER A 49 10.28 3.28 8.88
N LEU A 50 11.10 2.95 7.87
CA LEU A 50 11.50 3.91 6.85
C LEU A 50 10.36 4.11 5.84
N ASP A 51 10.35 5.28 5.24
CA ASP A 51 9.56 5.64 4.07
C ASP A 51 10.57 5.74 2.93
N SER A 52 10.80 4.62 2.24
CA SER A 52 11.95 4.48 1.35
C SER A 52 11.79 5.27 0.05
N ASP A 53 10.57 5.41 -0.45
CA ASP A 53 10.27 6.15 -1.69
C ASP A 53 9.75 7.58 -1.48
N GLY A 54 9.43 7.95 -0.24
CA GLY A 54 9.09 9.31 0.18
C GLY A 54 7.63 9.68 -0.06
N ASP A 55 6.73 8.71 -0.12
CA ASP A 55 5.30 8.90 -0.36
C ASP A 55 4.49 9.24 0.92
N GLY A 56 5.14 9.12 2.08
CA GLY A 56 4.58 9.42 3.40
C GLY A 56 4.05 8.21 4.16
N PHE A 57 4.19 6.99 3.63
CA PHE A 57 3.87 5.73 4.30
C PHE A 57 5.16 4.97 4.62
N SER A 58 5.16 4.24 5.74
CA SER A 58 6.30 3.38 6.04
C SER A 58 6.26 2.09 5.21
N ASN A 59 7.44 1.53 4.94
CA ASN A 59 7.60 0.26 4.25
C ASN A 59 6.71 -0.84 4.84
N GLN A 60 6.59 -0.90 6.17
CA GLN A 60 5.72 -1.88 6.81
C GLN A 60 4.23 -1.62 6.50
N GLU A 61 3.78 -0.37 6.55
CA GLU A 61 2.39 -0.01 6.21
C GLU A 61 2.05 -0.46 4.79
N GLU A 62 2.91 -0.13 3.84
CA GLU A 62 2.75 -0.49 2.44
C GLU A 62 2.72 -1.99 2.19
N ILE A 63 3.68 -2.73 2.77
CA ILE A 63 3.73 -4.19 2.67
C ILE A 63 2.44 -4.81 3.25
N THR A 64 1.90 -4.28 4.35
CA THR A 64 0.63 -4.77 4.91
C THR A 64 -0.59 -4.47 4.03
N THR A 65 -0.54 -3.41 3.22
CA THR A 65 -1.58 -3.05 2.25
C THR A 65 -1.32 -3.59 0.85
N LEU A 66 -0.27 -4.39 0.69
CA LEU A 66 0.18 -4.96 -0.58
C LEU A 66 0.54 -3.88 -1.62
N THR A 67 1.13 -2.77 -1.20
CA THR A 67 1.69 -1.75 -2.08
C THR A 67 3.22 -1.82 -2.09
N PHE A 68 3.85 -1.27 -3.13
CA PHE A 68 5.29 -1.45 -3.37
C PHE A 68 6.12 -0.40 -2.62
N PRO A 69 6.92 -0.78 -1.61
CA PRO A 69 7.60 0.17 -0.71
C PRO A 69 8.75 0.97 -1.34
N GLY A 70 8.97 0.80 -2.64
CA GLY A 70 10.01 1.47 -3.40
C GLY A 70 9.44 2.19 -4.62
N ASP A 71 8.14 2.42 -4.66
CA ASP A 71 7.42 3.06 -5.74
C ASP A 71 6.39 4.04 -5.16
N ALA A 72 6.74 5.33 -5.16
CA ALA A 72 5.92 6.38 -4.57
C ALA A 72 4.56 6.59 -5.24
N GLU A 73 4.26 5.92 -6.38
CA GLU A 73 2.92 5.90 -6.97
C GLU A 73 2.09 4.70 -6.47
N SER A 74 2.73 3.70 -5.86
CA SER A 74 2.11 2.53 -5.24
C SER A 74 1.89 2.77 -3.75
N MET A 75 0.88 3.57 -3.40
CA MET A 75 0.63 3.97 -2.01
C MET A 75 -0.74 3.50 -1.48
N PRO A 76 -0.88 3.31 -0.15
CA PRO A 76 -2.16 3.02 0.48
C PRO A 76 -3.25 4.03 0.12
N GLY A 77 -4.32 3.55 -0.52
CA GLY A 77 -5.46 4.40 -0.88
C GLY A 77 -5.33 5.12 -2.22
N ALA A 78 -4.25 4.91 -2.98
CA ALA A 78 -4.26 5.19 -4.41
C ALA A 78 -5.38 4.37 -5.07
N VAL A 79 -6.25 5.04 -5.82
CA VAL A 79 -7.29 4.35 -6.59
C VAL A 79 -6.60 3.58 -7.72
N ASN A 80 -6.64 2.25 -7.66
CA ASN A 80 -6.00 1.36 -8.64
C ASN A 80 -6.33 1.78 -10.10
N ASP A 81 -5.34 2.26 -10.85
CA ASP A 81 -5.30 2.22 -12.32
C ASP A 81 -4.76 0.86 -12.82
N GLU A 82 -4.98 -0.22 -12.06
CA GLU A 82 -4.70 -1.60 -12.47
C GLU A 82 -6.02 -2.37 -12.60
N ALA A 83 -6.89 -1.90 -13.50
CA ALA A 83 -7.80 -2.78 -14.23
C ALA A 83 -7.02 -3.39 -15.41
N PRO A 84 -7.23 -4.67 -15.75
CA PRO A 84 -6.39 -5.36 -16.74
C PRO A 84 -6.51 -4.66 -18.10
N GLU A 85 -5.36 -4.36 -18.72
CA GLU A 85 -5.28 -3.83 -20.08
C GLU A 85 -5.93 -4.80 -21.08
N GLU A 86 -7.21 -4.57 -21.38
CA GLU A 86 -7.84 -5.07 -22.60
C GLU A 86 -7.20 -4.34 -23.80
N PRO A 87 -6.85 -5.04 -24.90
CA PRO A 87 -6.14 -4.44 -26.02
C PRO A 87 -7.05 -3.47 -26.78
N VAL A 88 -6.83 -2.17 -26.62
CA VAL A 88 -7.43 -1.14 -27.49
C VAL A 88 -6.68 -1.10 -28.82
N THR A 89 -7.14 -1.94 -29.75
CA THR A 89 -7.18 -1.55 -31.16
C THR A 89 -8.31 -0.56 -31.33
N GLU A 90 -8.03 0.66 -31.80
CA GLU A 90 -8.60 1.15 -33.07
C GLU A 90 -8.22 2.61 -33.34
N GLU A 91 -7.76 2.80 -34.56
CA GLU A 91 -7.58 4.03 -35.27
C GLU A 91 -8.97 4.53 -35.69
N ASN A 92 -9.38 5.76 -35.35
CA ASN A 92 -10.01 6.64 -36.34
C ASN A 92 -10.06 8.12 -35.94
N ASP A 93 -9.78 8.91 -36.96
CA ASP A 93 -9.89 10.35 -37.10
C ASP A 93 -11.37 10.73 -37.40
N GLY A 94 -11.87 11.83 -36.83
CA GLY A 94 -12.88 12.67 -37.51
C GLY A 94 -14.31 12.80 -36.95
N LEU A 95 -14.52 13.92 -36.24
CA LEU A 95 -15.48 15.00 -36.53
C LEU A 95 -17.02 14.83 -36.30
N ILE A 96 -17.48 15.44 -35.20
CA ILE A 96 -18.65 16.33 -34.92
C ILE A 96 -20.05 15.97 -35.46
N GLY A 97 -21.02 15.95 -34.54
CA GLY A 97 -22.44 16.24 -34.80
C GLY A 97 -23.21 16.54 -33.51
N ASP A 98 -23.88 17.70 -33.48
CA ASP A 98 -24.53 18.43 -32.38
C ASP A 98 -25.57 17.73 -31.46
N GLU A 99 -25.71 18.34 -30.27
CA GLU A 99 -26.81 18.32 -29.25
C GLU A 99 -28.26 18.41 -29.82
N PRO A 100 -29.39 18.26 -29.04
CA PRO A 100 -29.55 18.38 -27.58
C PRO A 100 -30.59 17.46 -26.84
N ALA A 101 -30.57 17.62 -25.50
CA ALA A 101 -31.69 17.64 -24.54
C ALA A 101 -32.48 16.36 -24.18
N SER A 102 -32.36 15.95 -22.91
CA SER A 102 -33.49 15.88 -21.97
C SER A 102 -33.00 15.71 -20.52
N GLU A 103 -33.24 16.72 -19.69
CA GLU A 103 -33.25 16.64 -18.22
C GLU A 103 -34.29 15.62 -17.72
N GLU A 104 -34.08 15.06 -16.52
CA GLU A 104 -35.01 15.00 -15.38
C GLU A 104 -34.32 14.25 -14.19
N PRO A 105 -34.75 14.42 -12.92
CA PRO A 105 -33.87 14.52 -11.74
C PRO A 105 -33.85 13.32 -10.75
N VAL A 106 -32.79 13.34 -9.91
CA VAL A 106 -32.49 12.72 -8.58
C VAL A 106 -33.62 12.03 -7.78
N PRO A 107 -33.30 10.98 -6.99
CA PRO A 107 -32.98 11.24 -5.57
C PRO A 107 -31.83 10.42 -4.96
N ASP A 108 -31.06 11.19 -4.19
CA ASP A 108 -30.34 10.89 -2.95
C ASP A 108 -30.82 9.66 -2.15
N ALA A 109 -29.86 8.84 -1.73
CA ALA A 109 -30.04 7.93 -0.59
C ALA A 109 -28.80 7.98 0.31
N GLU A 110 -28.80 8.97 1.20
CA GLU A 110 -28.21 8.88 2.53
C GLU A 110 -28.53 7.52 3.20
N GLN A 111 -27.49 6.76 3.55
CA GLN A 111 -27.58 5.74 4.60
C GLN A 111 -26.46 5.99 5.61
N GLN A 112 -26.88 6.54 6.74
CA GLN A 112 -26.10 6.80 7.93
C GLN A 112 -25.58 5.50 8.59
N SER A 113 -24.39 5.65 9.19
CA SER A 113 -23.76 4.94 10.33
C SER A 113 -24.72 4.24 11.33
N PRO A 114 -24.30 3.26 12.18
CA PRO A 114 -23.10 3.35 13.03
C PRO A 114 -22.36 2.03 13.37
N GLY A 115 -21.11 2.15 13.82
CA GLY A 115 -20.35 1.03 14.39
C GLY A 115 -19.05 1.43 15.07
N PHE A 116 -19.08 2.43 15.96
CA PHE A 116 -18.07 2.56 17.01
C PHE A 116 -18.31 1.45 18.02
N GLU A 117 -17.31 0.62 18.36
CA GLU A 117 -16.95 0.24 19.74
C GLU A 117 -15.86 -0.86 19.78
N ALA A 118 -15.02 -0.76 20.82
CA ALA A 118 -13.90 -1.65 21.20
C ALA A 118 -12.66 -1.54 20.29
N ILE A 119 -11.52 -1.00 20.74
CA ILE A 119 -10.68 -1.59 21.80
C ILE A 119 -9.96 -0.47 22.57
N LEU A 120 -10.44 -0.15 23.78
CA LEU A 120 -9.64 0.49 24.82
C LEU A 120 -9.45 -0.55 25.93
N GLY A 121 -8.27 -1.17 26.02
CA GLY A 121 -8.11 -2.30 26.95
C GLY A 121 -6.70 -2.75 27.34
N ILE A 122 -5.61 -2.00 27.07
CA ILE A 122 -4.25 -2.44 27.46
C ILE A 122 -3.41 -1.32 28.10
N VAL A 123 -3.99 -0.53 29.02
CA VAL A 123 -3.21 0.40 29.86
C VAL A 123 -3.27 0.05 31.36
N GLY A 124 -4.17 -0.87 31.76
CA GLY A 124 -4.42 -1.18 33.17
C GLY A 124 -3.46 -2.18 33.85
N ILE A 125 -2.73 -3.01 33.10
CA ILE A 125 -1.99 -4.15 33.69
C ILE A 125 -0.58 -3.75 34.16
N LEU A 126 0.09 -2.81 33.49
CA LEU A 126 1.47 -2.41 33.85
C LEU A 126 1.55 -1.64 35.18
N SER A 127 0.51 -0.89 35.56
CA SER A 127 0.48 -0.13 36.81
C SER A 127 0.38 -0.99 38.08
N ALA A 128 -0.18 -2.20 38.00
CA ALA A 128 -0.28 -3.11 39.14
C ALA A 128 1.06 -3.79 39.48
N MET A 129 1.87 -4.09 38.46
CA MET A 129 3.19 -4.70 38.67
C MET A 129 4.21 -3.72 39.27
N TYR A 130 4.10 -2.42 38.96
CA TYR A 130 4.98 -1.40 39.53
C TYR A 130 4.74 -1.17 41.05
N LEU A 131 3.49 -1.30 41.52
CA LEU A 131 3.15 -1.09 42.93
C LEU A 131 3.53 -2.27 43.85
N LEU A 132 3.56 -3.49 43.32
CA LEU A 132 3.97 -4.68 44.09
C LEU A 132 5.48 -4.80 44.25
N LYS A 133 6.29 -4.22 43.35
CA LYS A 133 7.76 -4.25 43.43
C LYS A 133 8.35 -3.21 44.39
N ARG A 134 7.54 -2.30 44.92
CA ARG A 134 7.98 -1.20 45.81
C ARG A 134 7.57 -1.38 47.28
N ARG A 135 7.19 -2.58 47.69
CA ARG A 135 7.08 -2.97 49.10
C ARG A 135 8.23 -3.88 49.50
#